data_AF-A0A5Q0JXF0-F1
#
_entry.id   AF-A0A5Q0JXF0-F1
#
_cell.length_a   1.000
_cell.length_b   1.000
_cell.length_c   1.000
_cell.angle_alpha   90.00
_cell.angle_beta   90.00
_cell.angle_gamma   90.00
#
_symmetry.space_group_name_H-M   'P 1'
#
loop_
_entity.id
_entity.type
_entity.pdbx_description
1 polymer ?
#
loop_
_entity_poly.entity_id
_entity_poly.type
_entity_poly.pdbx_seq_one_letter_code
_entity_poly.pdbx_strand_id
1 'polypeptide(L)'
;MTAAQFYNEIKNDFPFQPTSKQNLVLQQLSAFVFSKKANALYLLKGYAGTGKTTIIGCMVNNLWKAKKSAVLMAPTGRAAKVISNYSKKEAFTIHKKIYFPKKDKGGGVKFVLQPNKHKNTIFIVDEASMIPDTPEASKLFENGSLLDDLMQYVYSGYQCKLLLIGDTAQLPPVKLDLSPALDADKLALNYNKEVTKMELDEVMRQDSDSGILVNATLLRETLANQCFDHFKFDLNGFKDIVRLVDGYEIMDAINDAYSSLGNEETAIIVRSNKRANLYNQQIRSRILFNEHELSAGDYLMVVKNNYFWIKPTTEAGFIANGDIIEVLEIFSIKELYGFRFAEVKVRMVDYPKMPPFETVLLLDTIEAETPSLPYEDSNRLYQEVQKDYLNESSKYKQFLKIKSNKYFNALQVKFSYAITCHKSQGGQWHTVFIEQPYLPNGIDKDYLRWLYTAVTRAQKKLYLIGFKEDFFEE
;
A
#
# COMPACT_ATOMS: atom_id res chain seq x y z
N MET A 1 -24.27 -16.34 22.62
CA MET A 1 -22.82 -16.60 22.64
C MET A 1 -22.17 -15.62 23.59
N THR A 2 -21.28 -16.09 24.47
CA THR A 2 -20.47 -15.24 25.36
C THR A 2 -19.08 -15.00 24.75
N ALA A 3 -18.32 -14.04 25.29
CA ALA A 3 -16.94 -13.79 24.87
C ALA A 3 -16.05 -15.04 25.05
N ALA A 4 -16.24 -15.79 26.15
CA ALA A 4 -15.48 -17.03 26.39
C ALA A 4 -15.80 -18.12 25.35
N GLN A 5 -17.07 -18.29 24.99
CA GLN A 5 -17.47 -19.22 23.92
C GLN A 5 -16.86 -18.82 22.58
N PHE A 6 -16.88 -17.51 22.25
CA PHE A 6 -16.32 -17.01 21.00
C PHE A 6 -14.81 -17.15 20.92
N TYR A 7 -14.11 -16.93 22.03
CA TYR A 7 -12.68 -17.20 22.13
C TYR A 7 -12.37 -18.68 21.86
N ASN A 8 -13.15 -19.61 22.41
CA ASN A 8 -12.95 -21.03 22.14
C ASN A 8 -13.17 -21.38 20.66
N GLU A 9 -14.20 -20.81 20.01
CA GLU A 9 -14.40 -20.98 18.57
C GLU A 9 -13.21 -20.46 17.75
N ILE A 10 -12.74 -19.24 18.03
CA ILE A 10 -11.58 -18.68 17.30
C ILE A 10 -10.32 -19.50 17.57
N LYS A 11 -10.10 -19.94 18.81
CA LYS A 11 -8.94 -20.75 19.17
C LYS A 11 -8.95 -22.11 18.50
N ASN A 12 -10.12 -22.74 18.37
CA ASN A 12 -10.26 -24.04 17.69
C ASN A 12 -10.05 -23.92 16.18
N ASP A 13 -10.51 -22.82 15.57
CA ASP A 13 -10.30 -22.54 14.14
C ASP A 13 -8.91 -21.96 13.84
N PHE A 14 -8.09 -21.71 14.86
CA PHE A 14 -6.76 -21.15 14.69
C PHE A 14 -5.84 -22.22 14.09
N PRO A 15 -5.12 -21.94 12.98
CA PRO A 15 -4.46 -22.97 12.18
C PRO A 15 -3.25 -23.63 12.85
N PHE A 16 -2.76 -23.07 13.96
CA PHE A 16 -1.62 -23.57 14.72
C PHE A 16 -1.84 -23.34 16.22
N GLN A 17 -0.92 -23.84 17.06
CA GLN A 17 -0.95 -23.50 18.49
C GLN A 17 -0.56 -22.03 18.66
N PRO A 18 -1.44 -21.17 19.21
CA PRO A 18 -1.14 -19.76 19.39
C PRO A 18 -0.07 -19.57 20.46
N THR A 19 0.83 -18.60 20.27
CA THR A 19 1.76 -18.19 21.33
C THR A 19 1.02 -17.56 22.50
N SER A 20 1.71 -17.36 23.64
CA SER A 20 1.10 -16.76 24.83
C SER A 20 0.49 -15.38 24.54
N LYS A 21 1.18 -14.54 23.74
CA LYS A 21 0.66 -13.21 23.35
C LYS A 21 -0.46 -13.30 22.32
N GLN A 22 -0.37 -14.20 21.35
CA GLN A 22 -1.47 -14.42 20.40
C GLN A 22 -2.73 -14.89 21.15
N ASN A 23 -2.59 -15.81 22.10
CA ASN A 23 -3.69 -16.29 22.92
C ASN A 23 -4.33 -15.17 23.75
N LEU A 24 -3.51 -14.27 24.32
CA LEU A 24 -4.01 -13.07 25.00
C LEU A 24 -4.77 -12.15 24.03
N VAL A 25 -4.25 -11.91 22.82
CA VAL A 25 -4.95 -11.13 21.77
C VAL A 25 -6.30 -11.78 21.43
N LEU A 26 -6.36 -13.10 21.24
CA LEU A 26 -7.62 -13.80 20.93
C LEU A 26 -8.66 -13.64 22.05
N GLN A 27 -8.23 -13.66 23.31
CA GLN A 27 -9.10 -13.40 24.47
C GLN A 27 -9.60 -11.95 24.49
N GLN A 28 -8.68 -10.99 24.30
CA GLN A 28 -9.02 -9.58 24.32
C GLN A 28 -9.90 -9.17 23.14
N LEU A 29 -9.64 -9.69 21.93
CA LEU A 29 -10.49 -9.48 20.75
C LEU A 29 -11.88 -10.06 20.98
N SER A 30 -11.98 -11.24 21.59
CA SER A 30 -13.26 -11.81 21.99
C SER A 30 -14.01 -10.92 22.97
N ALA A 31 -13.34 -10.39 24.00
CA ALA A 31 -13.95 -9.41 24.91
C ALA A 31 -14.36 -8.13 24.17
N PHE A 32 -13.51 -7.63 23.27
CA PHE A 32 -13.74 -6.44 22.46
C PHE A 32 -14.98 -6.60 21.57
N VAL A 33 -15.18 -7.74 20.92
CA VAL A 33 -16.34 -8.04 20.07
C VAL A 33 -17.66 -7.89 20.85
N PHE A 34 -17.70 -8.42 22.08
CA PHE A 34 -18.89 -8.42 22.93
C PHE A 34 -19.04 -7.19 23.85
N SER A 35 -18.01 -6.34 23.95
CA SER A 35 -18.07 -5.11 24.74
C SER A 35 -19.26 -4.22 24.37
N LYS A 36 -19.93 -3.60 25.35
CA LYS A 36 -21.02 -2.65 25.11
C LYS A 36 -20.56 -1.20 25.09
N LYS A 37 -19.26 -0.95 25.31
CA LYS A 37 -18.69 0.40 25.36
C LYS A 37 -18.70 1.03 23.96
N ALA A 38 -19.36 2.19 23.83
CA ALA A 38 -19.52 2.88 22.55
C ALA A 38 -18.22 3.54 22.04
N ASN A 39 -17.30 3.86 22.94
CA ASN A 39 -16.02 4.50 22.64
C ASN A 39 -14.83 3.51 22.61
N ALA A 40 -15.08 2.20 22.64
CA ALA A 40 -14.02 1.20 22.59
C ALA A 40 -13.31 1.22 21.23
N LEU A 41 -11.98 1.20 21.27
CA LEU A 41 -11.09 1.03 20.13
C LEU A 41 -10.06 -0.04 20.48
N TYR A 42 -9.73 -0.91 19.53
CA TYR A 42 -8.66 -1.88 19.70
C TYR A 42 -7.49 -1.55 18.78
N LEU A 43 -6.28 -1.51 19.34
CA LEU A 43 -5.04 -1.26 18.62
C LEU A 43 -4.13 -2.49 18.74
N LEU A 44 -3.98 -3.22 17.63
CA LEU A 44 -3.09 -4.37 17.53
C LEU A 44 -1.81 -3.99 16.79
N LYS A 45 -0.72 -3.87 17.53
CA LYS A 45 0.62 -3.72 16.95
C LYS A 45 1.27 -5.08 16.78
N GLY A 46 2.17 -5.18 15.80
CA GLY A 46 3.11 -6.29 15.76
C GLY A 46 3.97 -6.26 14.54
N TYR A 47 5.09 -6.96 14.61
CA TYR A 47 6.09 -6.99 13.54
C TYR A 47 5.71 -7.96 12.42
N ALA A 48 6.45 -7.96 11.32
CA ALA A 48 6.32 -8.98 10.28
C ALA A 48 6.52 -10.38 10.88
N GLY A 49 5.81 -11.38 10.37
CA GLY A 49 5.90 -12.77 10.86
C GLY A 49 5.25 -13.05 12.24
N THR A 50 4.66 -12.07 12.92
CA THR A 50 4.05 -12.27 14.26
C THR A 50 2.62 -12.85 14.25
N GLY A 51 2.05 -13.09 13.06
CA GLY A 51 0.73 -13.72 12.90
C GLY A 51 -0.47 -12.77 12.99
N LYS A 52 -0.28 -11.44 12.88
CA LYS A 52 -1.37 -10.45 12.85
C LYS A 52 -2.50 -10.83 11.88
N THR A 53 -2.14 -11.08 10.62
CA THR A 53 -3.13 -11.35 9.57
C THR A 53 -3.85 -12.68 9.80
N THR A 54 -3.18 -13.67 10.39
CA THR A 54 -3.80 -14.95 10.80
C THR A 54 -4.84 -14.75 11.90
N ILE A 55 -4.52 -13.95 12.93
CA ILE A 55 -5.48 -13.58 13.99
C ILE A 55 -6.73 -12.93 13.40
N ILE A 56 -6.54 -11.99 12.46
CA ILE A 56 -7.66 -11.30 11.81
C ILE A 56 -8.47 -12.25 10.95
N GLY A 57 -7.83 -13.05 10.10
CA GLY A 57 -8.53 -14.04 9.28
C GLY A 57 -9.39 -14.97 10.13
N CYS A 58 -8.83 -15.49 11.23
CA CYS A 58 -9.54 -16.38 12.14
C CYS A 58 -10.72 -15.69 12.83
N MET A 59 -10.52 -14.48 13.36
CA MET A 59 -11.58 -13.68 13.97
C MET A 59 -12.71 -13.40 12.96
N VAL A 60 -12.34 -12.89 11.78
CA VAL A 60 -13.27 -12.48 10.72
C VAL A 60 -14.11 -13.65 10.22
N ASN A 61 -13.52 -14.84 10.10
CA ASN A 61 -14.23 -16.06 9.70
C ASN A 61 -15.21 -16.56 10.77
N ASN A 62 -15.03 -16.15 12.03
CA ASN A 62 -15.88 -16.54 13.15
C ASN A 62 -16.96 -15.51 13.52
N LEU A 63 -16.83 -14.23 13.13
CA LEU A 63 -17.73 -13.15 13.58
C LEU A 63 -19.23 -13.39 13.35
N TRP A 64 -19.60 -14.15 12.31
CA TRP A 64 -20.99 -14.50 12.04
C TRP A 64 -21.61 -15.32 13.19
N LYS A 65 -20.83 -16.18 13.87
CA LYS A 65 -21.24 -16.93 15.07
C LYS A 65 -21.62 -15.98 16.22
N ALA A 66 -20.97 -14.81 16.30
CA ALA A 66 -21.25 -13.75 17.26
C ALA A 66 -22.36 -12.78 16.81
N LYS A 67 -23.02 -13.02 15.66
CA LYS A 67 -23.99 -12.09 15.04
C LYS A 67 -23.40 -10.70 14.78
N LYS A 68 -22.11 -10.63 14.45
CA LYS A 68 -21.39 -9.41 14.09
C LYS A 68 -20.91 -9.50 12.64
N SER A 69 -20.73 -8.34 12.01
CA SER A 69 -20.17 -8.23 10.66
C SER A 69 -18.77 -7.64 10.73
N ALA A 70 -17.95 -7.89 9.70
CA ALA A 70 -16.67 -7.21 9.52
C ALA A 70 -16.67 -6.40 8.23
N VAL A 71 -16.00 -5.26 8.26
CA VAL A 71 -15.57 -4.52 7.08
C VAL A 71 -14.07 -4.40 7.15
N LEU A 72 -13.38 -4.95 6.14
CA LEU A 72 -11.94 -4.91 6.03
C LEU A 72 -11.52 -3.70 5.19
N MET A 73 -10.54 -2.96 5.69
CA MET A 73 -10.03 -1.77 5.05
C MET A 73 -8.51 -1.71 5.11
N ALA A 74 -7.89 -1.00 4.17
CA ALA A 74 -6.49 -0.64 4.22
C ALA A 74 -6.24 0.72 3.53
N PRO A 75 -5.10 1.40 3.79
CA PRO A 75 -4.79 2.69 3.16
C PRO A 75 -4.55 2.60 1.65
N THR A 76 -4.07 1.47 1.13
CA THR A 76 -3.76 1.28 -0.30
C THR A 76 -4.52 0.09 -0.90
N GLY A 77 -4.72 0.10 -2.22
CA GLY A 77 -5.37 -1.00 -2.95
C GLY A 77 -4.62 -2.32 -2.79
N ARG A 78 -3.29 -2.27 -2.82
CA ARG A 78 -2.42 -3.43 -2.63
C ARG A 78 -2.55 -4.03 -1.23
N ALA A 79 -2.52 -3.21 -0.18
CA ALA A 79 -2.74 -3.67 1.19
C ALA A 79 -4.14 -4.30 1.35
N ALA A 80 -5.17 -3.70 0.74
CA ALA A 80 -6.52 -4.26 0.73
C ALA A 80 -6.56 -5.63 0.03
N LYS A 81 -5.85 -5.81 -1.09
CA LYS A 81 -5.73 -7.11 -1.79
C LYS A 81 -5.04 -8.15 -0.91
N VAL A 82 -3.95 -7.79 -0.23
CA VAL A 82 -3.23 -8.69 0.70
C VAL A 82 -4.16 -9.18 1.81
N ILE A 83 -4.79 -8.28 2.57
CA ILE A 83 -5.71 -8.71 3.65
C ILE A 83 -6.94 -9.46 3.11
N SER A 84 -7.39 -9.16 1.89
CA SER A 84 -8.49 -9.90 1.25
C SER A 84 -8.12 -11.36 1.02
N ASN A 85 -6.90 -11.62 0.53
CA ASN A 85 -6.41 -12.98 0.27
C ASN A 85 -6.31 -13.79 1.57
N TYR A 86 -5.73 -13.22 2.62
CA TYR A 86 -5.58 -13.92 3.91
C TYR A 86 -6.91 -14.15 4.63
N SER A 87 -7.81 -13.18 4.60
CA SER A 87 -9.12 -13.28 5.29
C SER A 87 -10.17 -14.02 4.47
N LYS A 88 -9.94 -14.26 3.17
CA LYS A 88 -10.91 -14.78 2.20
C LYS A 88 -12.20 -13.95 2.13
N LYS A 89 -12.12 -12.66 2.45
CA LYS A 89 -13.23 -11.70 2.37
C LYS A 89 -12.76 -10.46 1.63
N GLU A 90 -13.68 -9.82 0.93
CA GLU A 90 -13.38 -8.58 0.21
C GLU A 90 -13.00 -7.46 1.19
N ALA A 91 -11.88 -6.80 0.93
CA ALA A 91 -11.44 -5.60 1.61
C ALA A 91 -11.37 -4.41 0.64
N PHE A 92 -11.47 -3.21 1.20
CA PHE A 92 -11.53 -1.97 0.43
C PHE A 92 -10.45 -1.01 0.86
N THR A 93 -10.13 -0.02 0.02
CA THR A 93 -9.38 1.13 0.54
C THR A 93 -10.25 1.92 1.51
N ILE A 94 -9.63 2.58 2.50
CA ILE A 94 -10.36 3.45 3.44
C ILE A 94 -11.17 4.49 2.65
N HIS A 95 -10.54 5.16 1.67
CA HIS A 95 -11.21 6.18 0.85
C HIS A 95 -12.43 5.62 0.11
N LYS A 96 -12.33 4.43 -0.50
CA LYS A 96 -13.45 3.80 -1.20
C LYS A 96 -14.60 3.48 -0.25
N LYS A 97 -14.30 3.09 1.00
CA LYS A 97 -15.33 2.71 1.97
C LYS A 97 -16.06 3.91 2.56
N ILE A 98 -15.34 4.98 2.89
CA ILE A 98 -15.90 6.07 3.69
C ILE A 98 -16.37 7.26 2.85
N TYR A 99 -15.94 7.41 1.59
CA TYR A 99 -16.36 8.54 0.74
C TYR A 99 -17.19 8.11 -0.45
N PHE A 100 -18.13 8.96 -0.87
CA PHE A 100 -18.77 8.84 -2.18
C PHE A 100 -18.50 10.07 -3.04
N PRO A 101 -18.38 9.89 -4.36
CA PRO A 101 -18.25 11.01 -5.27
C PRO A 101 -19.57 11.76 -5.38
N LYS A 102 -19.53 13.06 -5.11
CA LYS A 102 -20.63 14.00 -5.32
C LYS A 102 -20.22 14.98 -6.41
N LYS A 103 -21.13 15.27 -7.34
CA LYS A 103 -20.92 16.34 -8.32
C LYS A 103 -20.82 17.65 -7.56
N ASP A 104 -19.69 18.32 -7.69
CA ASP A 104 -19.52 19.66 -7.15
C ASP A 104 -20.31 20.66 -7.99
N LYS A 105 -20.67 21.81 -7.41
CA LYS A 105 -21.28 22.93 -8.15
C LYS A 105 -20.34 23.49 -9.21
N GLY A 106 -19.03 23.23 -9.07
CA GLY A 106 -17.96 23.46 -10.06
C GLY A 106 -17.94 22.44 -11.22
N GLY A 107 -18.73 21.37 -11.15
CA GLY A 107 -18.66 20.15 -11.97
C GLY A 107 -17.32 19.42 -11.98
N GLY A 108 -16.49 19.67 -10.97
CA GLY A 108 -15.55 18.67 -10.48
C GLY A 108 -16.26 17.57 -9.68
N VAL A 109 -15.51 16.52 -9.34
CA VAL A 109 -15.95 15.49 -8.38
C VAL A 109 -15.40 15.89 -7.01
N LYS A 110 -16.29 16.01 -6.03
CA LYS A 110 -15.93 16.20 -4.62
C LYS A 110 -16.21 14.92 -3.86
N PHE A 111 -15.33 14.53 -2.96
CA PHE A 111 -15.55 13.38 -2.10
C PHE A 111 -16.12 13.86 -0.77
N VAL A 112 -17.26 13.28 -0.41
CA VAL A 112 -17.95 13.60 0.84
C VAL A 112 -18.16 12.33 1.63
N LEU A 113 -18.14 12.45 2.95
CA LEU A 113 -18.28 11.31 3.85
C LEU A 113 -19.63 10.63 3.63
N GLN A 114 -19.60 9.31 3.49
CA GLN A 114 -20.80 8.47 3.38
C GLN A 114 -21.48 8.36 4.74
N PRO A 115 -22.82 8.28 4.79
CA PRO A 115 -23.49 7.90 6.02
C PRO A 115 -23.19 6.43 6.33
N ASN A 116 -22.73 6.15 7.55
CA ASN A 116 -22.49 4.78 7.99
C ASN A 116 -23.83 4.09 8.33
N LYS A 117 -24.31 3.24 7.41
CA LYS A 117 -25.54 2.44 7.59
C LYS A 117 -25.31 1.09 8.28
N HIS A 118 -24.07 0.78 8.68
CA HIS A 118 -23.73 -0.50 9.30
C HIS A 118 -24.28 -0.59 10.72
N LYS A 119 -24.62 -1.81 11.12
CA LYS A 119 -25.04 -2.15 12.49
C LYS A 119 -24.19 -3.30 12.98
N ASN A 120 -23.81 -3.30 14.26
CA ASN A 120 -23.09 -4.43 14.87
C ASN A 120 -21.83 -4.85 14.09
N THR A 121 -21.10 -3.87 13.55
CA THR A 121 -20.01 -4.10 12.60
C THR A 121 -18.66 -3.69 13.18
N ILE A 122 -17.65 -4.52 12.99
CA ILE A 122 -16.27 -4.23 13.35
C ILE A 122 -15.54 -3.81 12.08
N PHE A 123 -15.08 -2.56 12.05
CA PHE A 123 -14.23 -2.04 11.00
C PHE A 123 -12.79 -2.37 11.36
N ILE A 124 -12.11 -3.06 10.47
CA ILE A 124 -10.74 -3.54 10.67
C ILE A 124 -9.87 -2.84 9.64
N VAL A 125 -8.86 -2.11 10.11
CA VAL A 125 -7.92 -1.37 9.25
C VAL A 125 -6.54 -1.96 9.41
N ASP A 126 -6.02 -2.56 8.34
CA ASP A 126 -4.64 -3.05 8.28
C ASP A 126 -3.69 -1.98 7.73
N GLU A 127 -2.40 -2.15 7.95
CA GLU A 127 -1.35 -1.19 7.58
C GLU A 127 -1.64 0.25 8.07
N ALA A 128 -2.19 0.38 9.28
CA ALA A 128 -2.49 1.67 9.89
C ALA A 128 -1.26 2.57 10.09
N SER A 129 -0.05 2.01 10.00
CA SER A 129 1.23 2.73 9.92
C SER A 129 1.26 3.76 8.79
N MET A 130 0.42 3.64 7.75
CA MET A 130 0.38 4.58 6.63
C MET A 130 -0.65 5.72 6.79
N ILE A 131 -1.44 5.74 7.87
CA ILE A 131 -2.54 6.71 8.03
C ILE A 131 -2.03 8.00 8.69
N PRO A 132 -2.12 9.17 8.04
CA PRO A 132 -1.77 10.46 8.64
C PRO A 132 -2.95 11.10 9.39
N ASP A 133 -2.65 12.02 10.31
CA ASP A 133 -3.59 12.93 11.00
C ASP A 133 -3.59 14.35 10.40
N THR A 134 -2.93 14.54 9.25
CA THR A 134 -2.91 15.81 8.52
C THR A 134 -3.81 15.75 7.29
N PRO A 135 -4.48 16.86 6.91
CA PRO A 135 -5.25 16.92 5.68
C PRO A 135 -4.36 16.60 4.47
N GLU A 136 -4.84 15.71 3.59
CA GLU A 136 -4.16 15.47 2.32
C GLU A 136 -4.11 16.78 1.51
N ALA A 137 -2.99 17.07 0.85
CA ALA A 137 -2.80 18.29 0.07
C ALA A 137 -3.83 18.47 -1.08
N SER A 138 -4.63 17.44 -1.37
CA SER A 138 -5.72 17.51 -2.33
C SER A 138 -6.97 18.16 -1.72
N LYS A 139 -7.36 19.33 -2.24
CA LYS A 139 -8.63 20.04 -1.96
C LYS A 139 -9.91 19.27 -2.37
N LEU A 140 -9.81 17.96 -2.64
CA LEU A 140 -10.90 17.11 -3.12
C LEU A 140 -11.78 16.55 -1.99
N PHE A 141 -11.27 16.54 -0.76
CA PHE A 141 -11.95 16.06 0.44
C PHE A 141 -12.44 17.25 1.28
N GLU A 142 -13.66 17.16 1.81
CA GLU A 142 -14.35 18.32 2.41
C GLU A 142 -13.70 18.83 3.70
N ASN A 143 -13.22 17.95 4.57
CA ASN A 143 -12.78 18.32 5.93
C ASN A 143 -11.75 17.32 6.46
N GLY A 144 -10.90 17.75 7.40
CA GLY A 144 -10.15 16.86 8.29
C GLY A 144 -9.01 16.04 7.67
N SER A 145 -8.40 15.21 8.50
CA SER A 145 -7.48 14.16 8.09
C SER A 145 -8.22 12.85 7.79
N LEU A 146 -7.57 11.93 7.08
CA LEU A 146 -8.13 10.60 6.82
C LEU A 146 -8.51 9.85 8.11
N LEU A 147 -7.75 10.06 9.19
CA LEU A 147 -8.03 9.47 10.49
C LEU A 147 -9.30 10.05 11.14
N ASP A 148 -9.51 11.36 11.05
CA ASP A 148 -10.71 12.03 11.58
C ASP A 148 -11.97 11.51 10.89
N ASP A 149 -11.94 11.47 9.56
CA ASP A 149 -13.07 11.01 8.76
C ASP A 149 -13.36 9.52 8.98
N LEU A 150 -12.32 8.69 9.14
CA LEU A 150 -12.47 7.28 9.51
C LEU A 150 -13.15 7.14 10.89
N MET A 151 -12.71 7.89 11.90
CA MET A 151 -13.31 7.88 13.24
C MET A 151 -14.78 8.31 13.19
N GLN A 152 -15.06 9.44 12.53
CA GLN A 152 -16.43 9.94 12.39
C GLN A 152 -17.32 8.93 11.67
N TYR A 153 -16.85 8.36 10.56
CA TYR A 153 -17.59 7.36 9.80
C TYR A 153 -17.91 6.15 10.67
N VAL A 154 -16.91 5.50 11.25
CA VAL A 154 -17.08 4.24 12.00
C VAL A 154 -18.03 4.41 13.17
N TYR A 155 -17.85 5.47 13.97
CA TYR A 155 -18.63 5.66 15.20
C TYR A 155 -19.98 6.35 14.99
N SER A 156 -20.29 6.81 13.78
CA SER A 156 -21.67 7.21 13.40
C SER A 156 -22.59 6.01 13.16
N GLY A 157 -22.04 4.80 12.98
CA GLY A 157 -22.79 3.56 12.81
C GLY A 157 -23.31 2.97 14.13
N TYR A 158 -24.38 2.18 14.06
CA TYR A 158 -25.00 1.62 15.28
C TYR A 158 -24.19 0.45 15.84
N GLN A 159 -23.67 0.60 17.07
CA GLN A 159 -22.84 -0.42 17.73
C GLN A 159 -21.66 -0.89 16.86
N CYS A 160 -21.06 0.06 16.13
CA CYS A 160 -19.86 -0.18 15.35
C CYS A 160 -18.61 0.07 16.18
N LYS A 161 -17.51 -0.60 15.83
CA LYS A 161 -16.22 -0.49 16.53
C LYS A 161 -15.06 -0.49 15.54
N LEU A 162 -13.93 0.03 15.97
CA LEU A 162 -12.72 0.13 15.18
C LEU A 162 -11.58 -0.74 15.75
N LEU A 163 -10.98 -1.56 14.90
CA LEU A 163 -9.75 -2.30 15.14
C LEU A 163 -8.67 -1.77 14.18
N LEU A 164 -7.64 -1.14 14.73
CA LEU A 164 -6.49 -0.64 13.99
C LEU A 164 -5.32 -1.61 14.15
N ILE A 165 -4.62 -1.87 13.04
CA ILE A 165 -3.55 -2.87 12.98
C ILE A 165 -2.38 -2.29 12.21
N GLY A 166 -1.17 -2.49 12.71
CA GLY A 166 0.02 -2.10 11.95
C GLY A 166 1.31 -2.52 12.61
N ASP A 167 2.40 -2.15 11.93
CA ASP A 167 3.77 -2.44 12.32
C ASP A 167 4.51 -1.12 12.58
N THR A 168 5.05 -0.96 13.79
CA THR A 168 5.77 0.26 14.20
C THR A 168 7.21 0.31 13.73
N ALA A 169 7.78 -0.81 13.26
CA ALA A 169 9.12 -0.86 12.69
C ALA A 169 9.12 -0.54 11.18
N GLN A 170 7.97 -0.61 10.50
CA GLN A 170 7.83 -0.16 9.12
C GLN A 170 7.97 1.37 9.01
N LEU A 171 8.18 1.85 7.79
CA LEU A 171 8.20 3.27 7.47
C LEU A 171 6.90 3.95 7.93
N PRO A 172 7.00 5.06 8.70
CA PRO A 172 5.83 5.87 9.08
C PRO A 172 5.29 6.64 7.85
N PRO A 173 4.14 7.35 7.99
CA PRO A 173 3.66 8.21 6.93
C PRO A 173 4.72 9.28 6.61
N VAL A 174 4.80 9.68 5.35
CA VAL A 174 5.84 10.62 4.87
C VAL A 174 5.80 11.91 5.70
N LYS A 175 6.97 12.33 6.23
CA LYS A 175 7.17 13.48 7.13
C LYS A 175 6.70 13.30 8.58
N LEU A 176 6.34 12.10 9.01
CA LEU A 176 6.00 11.80 10.41
C LEU A 176 6.96 10.75 10.98
N ASP A 177 7.25 10.83 12.28
CA ASP A 177 8.11 9.84 12.97
C ASP A 177 7.35 8.57 13.41
N LEU A 178 6.04 8.72 13.61
CA LEU A 178 5.11 7.68 14.03
C LEU A 178 3.72 7.97 13.44
N SER A 179 3.02 6.93 13.01
CA SER A 179 1.62 7.08 12.60
C SER A 179 0.74 7.43 13.81
N PRO A 180 -0.07 8.50 13.72
CA PRO A 180 -1.10 8.83 14.70
C PRO A 180 -2.12 7.71 14.91
N ALA A 181 -2.39 6.91 13.89
CA ALA A 181 -3.29 5.75 13.98
C ALA A 181 -2.69 4.57 14.76
N LEU A 182 -1.37 4.59 15.01
CA LEU A 182 -0.69 3.63 15.87
C LEU A 182 -0.30 4.23 17.23
N ASP A 183 -0.75 5.42 17.57
CA ASP A 183 -0.47 6.08 18.84
C ASP A 183 -1.69 6.03 19.76
N ALA A 184 -1.63 5.20 20.80
CA ALA A 184 -2.74 4.98 21.71
C ALA A 184 -3.14 6.25 22.49
N ASP A 185 -2.16 7.10 22.83
CA ASP A 185 -2.40 8.30 23.61
C ASP A 185 -3.08 9.36 22.75
N LYS A 186 -2.62 9.55 21.51
CA LYS A 186 -3.31 10.40 20.53
C LYS A 186 -4.73 9.92 20.26
N LEU A 187 -4.92 8.61 20.09
CA LEU A 187 -6.25 8.03 19.85
C LEU A 187 -7.21 8.26 21.04
N ALA A 188 -6.70 8.14 22.27
CA ALA A 188 -7.49 8.38 23.48
C ALA A 188 -7.83 9.87 23.66
N LEU A 189 -6.83 10.75 23.57
CA LEU A 189 -6.97 12.18 23.85
C LEU A 189 -7.74 12.92 22.76
N ASN A 190 -7.42 12.69 21.48
CA ASN A 190 -8.00 13.46 20.38
C ASN A 190 -9.43 13.00 20.01
N TYR A 191 -9.75 11.72 20.24
CA TYR A 191 -11.04 11.13 19.82
C TYR A 191 -11.90 10.60 20.99
N ASN A 192 -11.47 10.82 22.24
CA ASN A 192 -12.15 10.37 23.45
C ASN A 192 -12.46 8.85 23.42
N LYS A 193 -11.44 8.04 23.10
CA LYS A 193 -11.56 6.57 22.96
C LYS A 193 -10.95 5.84 24.13
N GLU A 194 -11.59 4.73 24.50
CA GLU A 194 -10.98 3.74 25.39
C GLU A 194 -10.20 2.74 24.53
N VAL A 195 -8.87 2.93 24.46
CA VAL A 195 -7.97 2.16 23.59
C VAL A 195 -7.46 0.93 24.33
N THR A 196 -7.88 -0.26 23.91
CA THR A 196 -7.21 -1.51 24.29
C THR A 196 -6.04 -1.73 23.34
N LYS A 197 -4.81 -1.74 23.84
CA LYS A 197 -3.59 -1.94 23.04
C LYS A 197 -2.97 -3.30 23.34
N MET A 198 -2.50 -3.98 22.29
CA MET A 198 -1.61 -5.14 22.42
C MET A 198 -0.52 -5.09 21.34
N GLU A 199 0.67 -5.61 21.66
CA GLU A 199 1.82 -5.66 20.75
C GLU A 199 2.39 -7.08 20.67
N LEU A 200 2.41 -7.64 19.46
CA LEU A 200 2.99 -8.94 19.15
C LEU A 200 4.46 -8.75 18.74
N ASP A 201 5.37 -9.33 19.51
CA ASP A 201 6.82 -9.25 19.31
C ASP A 201 7.49 -10.60 19.00
N GLU A 202 6.82 -11.71 19.29
CA GLU A 202 7.29 -13.05 19.00
C GLU A 202 7.01 -13.42 17.53
N VAL A 203 8.07 -13.64 16.76
CA VAL A 203 8.01 -14.18 15.40
C VAL A 203 7.83 -15.70 15.47
N MET A 204 6.90 -16.23 14.66
CA MET A 204 6.52 -17.64 14.74
C MET A 204 7.66 -18.57 14.30
N ARG A 205 7.98 -19.57 15.12
CA ARG A 205 9.10 -20.52 14.91
C ARG A 205 8.96 -21.44 13.69
N GLN A 206 7.77 -21.53 13.08
CA GLN A 206 7.57 -22.31 11.85
C GLN A 206 8.37 -21.74 10.67
N ASP A 207 8.77 -20.47 10.78
CA ASP A 207 9.64 -19.78 9.82
C ASP A 207 11.05 -19.56 10.40
N SER A 208 11.49 -20.36 11.38
CA SER A 208 12.86 -20.28 11.94
C SER A 208 13.95 -20.60 10.90
N ASP A 209 13.59 -21.29 9.82
CA ASP A 209 14.43 -21.53 8.65
C ASP A 209 14.41 -20.35 7.65
N SER A 210 13.70 -19.25 7.95
CA SER A 210 13.64 -18.08 7.08
C SER A 210 14.67 -17.03 7.48
N GLY A 211 15.71 -16.90 6.67
CA GLY A 211 16.71 -15.85 6.81
C GLY A 211 16.07 -14.46 6.64
N ILE A 212 15.00 -14.33 5.85
CA ILE A 212 14.27 -13.07 5.72
C ILE A 212 13.72 -12.61 7.08
N LEU A 213 13.05 -13.50 7.82
CA LEU A 213 12.47 -13.14 9.11
C LEU A 213 13.51 -12.98 10.22
N VAL A 214 14.57 -13.79 10.20
CA VAL A 214 15.71 -13.65 11.13
C VAL A 214 16.35 -12.27 10.96
N ASN A 215 16.65 -11.87 9.73
CA ASN A 215 17.22 -10.55 9.46
C ASN A 215 16.24 -9.40 9.74
N ALA A 216 14.94 -9.58 9.47
CA ALA A 216 13.92 -8.59 9.86
C ALA A 216 13.85 -8.42 11.38
N THR A 217 14.01 -9.51 12.14
CA THR A 217 14.06 -9.50 13.60
C THR A 217 15.29 -8.75 14.10
N LEU A 218 16.46 -9.02 13.51
CA LEU A 218 17.71 -8.33 13.84
C LEU A 218 17.65 -6.83 13.53
N LEU A 219 17.09 -6.44 12.38
CA LEU A 219 16.84 -5.03 12.03
C LEU A 219 15.98 -4.34 13.09
N ARG A 220 14.93 -5.00 13.54
CA ARG A 220 14.02 -4.48 14.57
C ARG A 220 14.71 -4.36 15.92
N GLU A 221 15.49 -5.35 16.34
CA GLU A 221 16.23 -5.31 17.60
C GLU A 221 17.26 -4.19 17.59
N THR A 222 17.94 -3.99 16.45
CA THR A 222 18.85 -2.87 16.22
C THR A 222 18.12 -1.51 16.35
N LEU A 223 16.92 -1.41 15.75
CA LEU A 223 16.07 -0.21 15.87
C LEU A 223 15.63 0.05 17.32
N ALA A 224 15.29 -1.00 18.08
CA ALA A 224 14.85 -0.89 19.46
C ALA A 224 15.99 -0.50 20.41
N ASN A 225 17.17 -1.07 20.21
CA ASN A 225 18.36 -0.81 21.02
C ASN A 225 19.07 0.51 20.67
N GLN A 226 18.68 1.16 19.56
CA GLN A 226 19.30 2.38 19.04
C GLN A 226 20.79 2.22 18.69
N CYS A 227 21.22 0.99 18.36
CA CYS A 227 22.60 0.65 18.01
C CYS A 227 22.78 0.52 16.49
N PHE A 228 22.52 1.60 15.75
CA PHE A 228 22.33 1.53 14.29
C PHE A 228 23.59 1.09 13.51
N ASP A 229 24.79 1.48 13.96
CA ASP A 229 26.04 1.30 13.23
C ASP A 229 26.52 -0.16 13.12
N HIS A 230 25.83 -1.10 13.75
CA HIS A 230 26.28 -2.50 13.91
C HIS A 230 25.41 -3.51 13.16
N PHE A 231 24.43 -3.07 12.38
CA PHE A 231 23.57 -4.02 11.66
C PHE A 231 24.37 -4.77 10.58
N LYS A 232 24.30 -6.09 10.65
CA LYS A 232 24.84 -7.03 9.67
C LYS A 232 23.80 -8.08 9.33
N PHE A 233 23.74 -8.49 8.07
CA PHE A 233 22.91 -9.59 7.62
C PHE A 233 23.56 -10.93 8.00
N ASP A 234 22.73 -11.82 8.53
CA ASP A 234 23.07 -13.23 8.69
C ASP A 234 22.50 -14.03 7.50
N LEU A 235 23.38 -14.59 6.68
CA LEU A 235 23.00 -15.45 5.54
C LEU A 235 23.25 -16.93 5.84
N ASN A 236 23.84 -17.26 6.98
CA ASN A 236 24.38 -18.58 7.25
C ASN A 236 23.27 -19.62 7.39
N GLY A 237 23.28 -20.62 6.50
CA GLY A 237 22.29 -21.70 6.50
C GLY A 237 20.94 -21.35 5.86
N PHE A 238 20.76 -20.12 5.38
CA PHE A 238 19.51 -19.67 4.77
C PHE A 238 19.56 -19.74 3.24
N LYS A 239 18.49 -20.27 2.64
CA LYS A 239 18.34 -20.33 1.17
C LYS A 239 17.42 -19.25 0.62
N ASP A 240 16.63 -18.61 1.47
CA ASP A 240 15.62 -17.63 1.10
C ASP A 240 16.18 -16.20 1.04
N ILE A 241 17.36 -15.94 1.57
CA ILE A 241 18.08 -14.66 1.43
C ILE A 241 19.42 -14.89 0.74
N VAL A 242 19.70 -14.14 -0.34
CA VAL A 242 20.90 -14.34 -1.16
C VAL A 242 21.51 -13.00 -1.52
N ARG A 243 22.82 -12.87 -1.36
CA ARG A 243 23.58 -11.71 -1.84
C ARG A 243 24.00 -11.91 -3.28
N LEU A 244 23.77 -10.90 -4.12
CA LEU A 244 24.20 -10.87 -5.52
C LEU A 244 25.22 -9.74 -5.70
N VAL A 245 26.40 -10.10 -6.19
CA VAL A 245 27.51 -9.16 -6.38
C VAL A 245 27.79 -8.92 -7.86
N ASP A 246 27.69 -9.98 -8.68
CA ASP A 246 28.01 -9.90 -10.10
C ASP A 246 26.80 -9.50 -10.95
N GLY A 247 27.06 -8.77 -12.04
CA GLY A 247 26.03 -8.29 -12.95
C GLY A 247 25.27 -9.41 -13.67
N TYR A 248 25.95 -10.51 -14.01
CA TYR A 248 25.33 -11.68 -14.63
C TYR A 248 24.42 -12.41 -13.64
N GLU A 249 24.86 -12.62 -12.39
CA GLU A 249 24.03 -13.23 -11.34
C GLU A 249 22.74 -12.43 -11.10
N ILE A 250 22.83 -11.09 -11.11
CA ILE A 250 21.66 -10.21 -10.97
C ILE A 250 20.70 -10.41 -12.13
N MET A 251 21.21 -10.41 -13.37
CA MET A 251 20.38 -10.57 -14.57
C MET A 251 19.72 -11.95 -14.61
N ASP A 252 20.48 -13.01 -14.32
CA ASP A 252 19.98 -14.39 -14.28
C ASP A 252 18.92 -14.56 -13.20
N ALA A 253 19.15 -14.06 -11.99
CA ALA A 253 18.16 -14.15 -10.91
C ALA A 253 16.85 -13.42 -11.23
N ILE A 254 16.91 -12.25 -11.90
CA ILE A 254 15.70 -11.53 -12.33
C ILE A 254 14.99 -12.29 -13.46
N ASN A 255 15.73 -12.80 -14.45
CA ASN A 255 15.18 -13.61 -15.54
C ASN A 255 14.48 -14.88 -15.02
N ASP A 256 15.11 -15.58 -14.09
CA ASP A 256 14.56 -16.77 -13.45
C ASP A 256 13.29 -16.44 -12.68
N ALA A 257 13.28 -15.35 -11.92
CA ALA A 257 12.11 -14.92 -11.17
C ALA A 257 10.93 -14.58 -12.10
N TYR A 258 11.17 -13.84 -13.19
CA TYR A 258 10.13 -13.49 -14.15
C TYR A 258 9.62 -14.69 -14.93
N SER A 259 10.49 -15.58 -15.38
CA SER A 259 10.10 -16.77 -16.16
C SER A 259 9.35 -17.81 -15.34
N SER A 260 9.69 -17.97 -14.05
CA SER A 260 9.09 -18.98 -13.18
C SER A 260 7.79 -18.53 -12.48
N LEU A 261 7.69 -17.25 -12.13
CA LEU A 261 6.60 -16.74 -11.29
C LEU A 261 5.74 -15.66 -11.98
N GLY A 262 6.24 -15.06 -13.06
CA GLY A 262 5.66 -13.88 -13.68
C GLY A 262 6.14 -12.57 -13.07
N ASN A 263 5.88 -11.48 -13.78
CA ASN A 263 6.35 -10.15 -13.41
C ASN A 263 5.64 -9.62 -12.15
N GLU A 264 4.37 -9.97 -11.94
CA GLU A 264 3.59 -9.49 -10.79
C GLU A 264 4.06 -10.04 -9.43
N GLU A 265 4.75 -11.17 -9.40
CA GLU A 265 5.23 -11.85 -8.19
C GLU A 265 6.67 -11.46 -7.83
N THR A 266 7.25 -10.52 -8.58
CA THR A 266 8.62 -10.05 -8.40
C THR A 266 8.68 -8.53 -8.30
N ALA A 267 9.40 -8.00 -7.31
CA ALA A 267 9.62 -6.56 -7.20
C ALA A 267 11.08 -6.21 -6.92
N ILE A 268 11.55 -5.14 -7.57
CA ILE A 268 12.85 -4.52 -7.25
C ILE A 268 12.60 -3.26 -6.43
N ILE A 269 13.14 -3.23 -5.22
CA ILE A 269 12.99 -2.12 -4.27
C ILE A 269 14.28 -1.31 -4.24
N VAL A 270 14.12 -0.01 -4.50
CA VAL A 270 15.21 0.97 -4.51
C VAL A 270 14.89 2.19 -3.65
N ARG A 271 15.88 3.02 -3.35
CA ARG A 271 15.69 4.18 -2.46
C ARG A 271 15.02 5.38 -3.11
N SER A 272 15.31 5.68 -4.38
CA SER A 272 14.85 6.91 -5.04
C SER A 272 14.15 6.67 -6.38
N ASN A 273 13.30 7.62 -6.81
CA ASN A 273 12.64 7.54 -8.13
C ASN A 273 13.66 7.51 -9.27
N LYS A 274 14.78 8.25 -9.14
CA LYS A 274 15.86 8.21 -10.12
C LYS A 274 16.42 6.80 -10.32
N ARG A 275 16.69 6.09 -9.21
CA ARG A 275 17.13 4.68 -9.27
C ARG A 275 16.04 3.78 -9.85
N ALA A 276 14.77 4.01 -9.48
CA ALA A 276 13.66 3.23 -10.01
C ALA A 276 13.54 3.38 -11.53
N ASN A 277 13.61 4.61 -12.05
CA ASN A 277 13.58 4.88 -13.49
C ASN A 277 14.74 4.16 -14.21
N LEU A 278 15.96 4.24 -13.67
CA LEU A 278 17.12 3.57 -14.25
C LEU A 278 16.95 2.04 -14.27
N TYR A 279 16.57 1.42 -13.15
CA TYR A 279 16.35 -0.02 -13.09
C TYR A 279 15.24 -0.44 -14.05
N ASN A 280 14.12 0.28 -14.10
CA ASN A 280 13.04 0.01 -15.04
C ASN A 280 13.52 0.05 -16.51
N GLN A 281 14.33 1.04 -16.89
CA GLN A 281 14.91 1.12 -18.23
C GLN A 281 15.85 -0.06 -18.52
N GLN A 282 16.70 -0.45 -17.56
CA GLN A 282 17.62 -1.58 -17.74
C GLN A 282 16.90 -2.93 -17.80
N ILE A 283 15.87 -3.14 -16.98
CA ILE A 283 15.05 -4.35 -17.03
C ILE A 283 14.36 -4.44 -18.39
N ARG A 284 13.73 -3.35 -18.84
CA ARG A 284 13.06 -3.35 -20.15
C ARG A 284 14.03 -3.64 -21.28
N SER A 285 15.15 -2.95 -21.35
CA SER A 285 16.11 -3.11 -22.46
C SER A 285 16.90 -4.42 -22.42
N ARG A 286 17.38 -4.87 -21.25
CA ARG A 286 18.31 -6.00 -21.13
C ARG A 286 17.65 -7.34 -20.80
N ILE A 287 16.54 -7.32 -20.08
CA ILE A 287 15.87 -8.53 -19.57
C ILE A 287 14.66 -8.83 -20.43
N LEU A 288 13.84 -7.81 -20.71
CA LEU A 288 12.63 -7.95 -21.53
C LEU A 288 12.87 -7.65 -23.02
N PHE A 289 14.10 -7.31 -23.42
CA PHE A 289 14.51 -6.98 -24.80
C PHE A 289 13.60 -5.96 -25.49
N ASN A 290 13.17 -4.96 -24.73
CA ASN A 290 12.23 -3.95 -25.14
C ASN A 290 12.89 -2.56 -25.15
N GLU A 291 13.22 -2.08 -26.35
CA GLU A 291 13.90 -0.80 -26.56
C GLU A 291 12.93 0.37 -26.80
N HIS A 292 11.65 0.08 -27.03
CA HIS A 292 10.65 1.12 -27.22
C HIS A 292 10.35 1.84 -25.89
N GLU A 293 9.92 3.09 -25.98
CA GLU A 293 9.52 3.85 -24.81
C GLU A 293 8.37 3.20 -24.05
N LEU A 294 7.40 2.61 -24.77
CA LEU A 294 6.26 1.88 -24.23
C LEU A 294 5.88 0.75 -25.19
N SER A 295 5.56 -0.42 -24.66
CA SER A 295 5.13 -1.59 -25.43
C SER A 295 3.93 -2.29 -24.81
N ALA A 296 3.19 -3.05 -25.62
CA ALA A 296 2.22 -4.00 -25.09
C ALA A 296 2.92 -5.04 -24.21
N GLY A 297 2.28 -5.41 -23.10
CA GLY A 297 2.84 -6.23 -22.02
C GLY A 297 3.54 -5.41 -20.92
N ASP A 298 3.75 -4.11 -21.09
CA ASP A 298 4.40 -3.31 -20.04
C ASP A 298 3.51 -3.16 -18.79
N TYR A 299 4.13 -3.35 -17.63
CA TYR A 299 3.49 -3.10 -16.33
C TYR A 299 3.84 -1.69 -15.83
N LEU A 300 2.80 -0.93 -15.52
CA LEU A 300 2.86 0.45 -15.08
C LEU A 300 2.13 0.62 -13.76
N MET A 301 2.71 1.39 -12.84
CA MET A 301 2.07 1.85 -11.62
C MET A 301 1.51 3.25 -11.85
N VAL A 302 0.25 3.43 -11.48
CA VAL A 302 -0.42 4.73 -11.46
C VAL A 302 0.10 5.53 -10.26
N VAL A 303 0.56 6.76 -10.49
CA VAL A 303 1.22 7.58 -9.45
C VAL A 303 0.35 8.72 -8.91
N LYS A 304 -0.91 8.79 -9.35
CA LYS A 304 -1.89 9.80 -8.92
C LYS A 304 -3.31 9.26 -9.06
N ASN A 305 -4.14 9.49 -8.06
CA ASN A 305 -5.55 9.10 -8.09
C ASN A 305 -6.26 9.69 -9.33
N ASN A 306 -7.03 8.86 -10.01
CA ASN A 306 -7.81 9.25 -11.18
C ASN A 306 -9.26 8.76 -11.05
N TYR A 307 -10.20 9.69 -11.27
CA TYR A 307 -11.64 9.48 -11.11
C TYR A 307 -12.41 9.58 -12.42
N PHE A 308 -11.71 9.70 -13.55
CA PHE A 308 -12.30 10.00 -14.85
C PHE A 308 -12.59 8.73 -15.67
N TRP A 309 -11.63 7.82 -15.74
CA TRP A 309 -11.67 6.71 -16.70
C TRP A 309 -12.63 5.58 -16.34
N ILE A 310 -12.85 5.36 -15.05
CA ILE A 310 -13.66 4.24 -14.58
C ILE A 310 -14.85 4.73 -13.75
N LYS A 311 -15.96 4.02 -13.84
CA LYS A 311 -17.17 4.39 -13.11
C LYS A 311 -17.00 4.06 -11.62
N PRO A 312 -17.57 4.87 -10.71
CA PRO A 312 -17.62 4.58 -9.27
C PRO A 312 -18.21 3.21 -8.90
N THR A 313 -19.02 2.63 -9.79
CA THR A 313 -19.66 1.33 -9.62
C THR A 313 -18.77 0.14 -10.01
N THR A 314 -17.60 0.39 -10.60
CA THR A 314 -16.63 -0.68 -10.92
C THR A 314 -16.02 -1.27 -9.66
N GLU A 315 -15.40 -2.44 -9.77
CA GLU A 315 -14.72 -3.10 -8.66
C GLU A 315 -13.63 -2.21 -8.04
N ALA A 316 -12.85 -1.46 -8.82
CA ALA A 316 -11.90 -0.50 -8.28
C ALA A 316 -12.59 0.76 -7.73
N GLY A 317 -13.68 1.21 -8.38
CA GLY A 317 -14.43 2.43 -8.04
C GLY A 317 -13.73 3.70 -8.54
N PHE A 318 -12.43 3.80 -8.36
CA PHE A 318 -11.54 4.77 -9.02
C PHE A 318 -10.15 4.16 -9.16
N ILE A 319 -9.28 4.76 -9.98
CA ILE A 319 -7.90 4.29 -10.15
C ILE A 319 -7.06 4.98 -9.08
N ALA A 320 -6.51 4.23 -8.14
CA ALA A 320 -5.76 4.75 -7.01
C ALA A 320 -4.26 4.89 -7.32
N ASN A 321 -3.60 5.79 -6.59
CA ASN A 321 -2.14 5.85 -6.54
C ASN A 321 -1.59 4.53 -5.97
N GLY A 322 -0.69 3.89 -6.72
CA GLY A 322 -0.11 2.59 -6.41
C GLY A 322 -0.73 1.42 -7.17
N ASP A 323 -1.88 1.61 -7.82
CA ASP A 323 -2.50 0.56 -8.64
C ASP A 323 -1.62 0.22 -9.84
N ILE A 324 -1.49 -1.06 -10.14
CA ILE A 324 -0.75 -1.57 -11.29
C ILE A 324 -1.72 -1.83 -12.45
N ILE A 325 -1.35 -1.33 -13.62
CA ILE A 325 -1.99 -1.60 -14.90
C ILE A 325 -1.00 -2.29 -15.83
N GLU A 326 -1.53 -3.13 -16.70
CA GLU A 326 -0.76 -3.71 -17.80
C GLU A 326 -1.28 -3.16 -19.12
N VAL A 327 -0.37 -2.73 -19.98
CA VAL A 327 -0.69 -2.25 -21.33
C VAL A 327 -0.98 -3.43 -22.22
N LEU A 328 -2.22 -3.53 -22.73
CA LEU A 328 -2.62 -4.60 -23.63
C LEU A 328 -2.45 -4.21 -25.09
N GLU A 329 -2.71 -2.94 -25.41
CA GLU A 329 -2.65 -2.43 -26.78
C GLU A 329 -2.31 -0.94 -26.77
N ILE A 330 -1.50 -0.49 -27.74
CA ILE A 330 -1.15 0.92 -27.94
C ILE A 330 -1.77 1.36 -29.26
N PHE A 331 -2.73 2.27 -29.20
CA PHE A 331 -3.43 2.76 -30.38
C PHE A 331 -2.65 3.88 -31.08
N SER A 332 -2.13 4.83 -30.30
CA SER A 332 -1.34 5.94 -30.84
C SER A 332 -0.54 6.64 -29.75
N ILE A 333 0.57 7.27 -30.16
CA ILE A 333 1.34 8.20 -29.33
C ILE A 333 1.22 9.58 -29.98
N LYS A 334 0.89 10.60 -29.18
CA LYS A 334 0.62 11.97 -29.64
C LYS A 334 1.38 12.97 -28.78
N GLU A 335 1.92 14.01 -29.42
CA GLU A 335 2.46 15.17 -28.73
C GLU A 335 1.41 16.30 -28.79
N LEU A 336 0.91 16.71 -27.62
CA LEU A 336 -0.13 17.72 -27.46
C LEU A 336 0.18 18.57 -26.23
N TYR A 337 -0.13 19.87 -26.29
CA TYR A 337 0.04 20.78 -25.14
C TYR A 337 1.49 20.85 -24.58
N GLY A 338 2.49 20.45 -25.37
CA GLY A 338 3.88 20.31 -24.92
C GLY A 338 4.12 19.11 -24.00
N PHE A 339 3.31 18.06 -24.13
CA PHE A 339 3.42 16.78 -23.43
C PHE A 339 3.16 15.62 -24.40
N ARG A 340 3.62 14.43 -24.05
CA ARG A 340 3.41 13.21 -24.81
C ARG A 340 2.39 12.30 -24.14
N PHE A 341 1.46 11.81 -24.94
CA PHE A 341 0.37 10.96 -24.50
C PHE A 341 0.32 9.68 -25.31
N ALA A 342 0.02 8.56 -24.65
CA ALA A 342 -0.31 7.30 -25.32
C ALA A 342 -1.79 6.98 -25.12
N GLU A 343 -2.52 6.78 -26.21
CA GLU A 343 -3.87 6.20 -26.19
C GLU A 343 -3.70 4.67 -26.17
N VAL A 344 -4.22 4.03 -25.13
CA VAL A 344 -3.94 2.61 -24.85
C VAL A 344 -5.18 1.88 -24.36
N LYS A 345 -5.16 0.56 -24.50
CA LYS A 345 -6.05 -0.36 -23.77
C LYS A 345 -5.26 -1.00 -22.64
N VAL A 346 -5.81 -1.00 -21.44
CA VAL A 346 -5.13 -1.52 -20.24
C VAL A 346 -6.04 -2.46 -19.46
N ARG A 347 -5.43 -3.36 -18.66
CA ARG A 347 -6.11 -4.10 -17.60
C ARG A 347 -5.55 -3.74 -16.23
N MET A 348 -6.40 -3.75 -15.21
CA MET A 348 -5.98 -3.57 -13.81
C MET A 348 -5.42 -4.89 -13.27
N VAL A 349 -4.13 -4.94 -12.94
CA VAL A 349 -3.49 -6.14 -12.35
C VAL A 349 -3.98 -6.36 -10.91
N ASP A 350 -4.27 -5.28 -10.20
CA ASP A 350 -4.81 -5.34 -8.83
C ASP A 350 -6.30 -5.73 -8.78
N TYR A 351 -7.02 -5.63 -9.90
CA TYR A 351 -8.45 -5.95 -10.01
C TYR A 351 -8.71 -6.87 -11.21
N PRO A 352 -8.30 -8.16 -11.14
CA PRO A 352 -8.26 -9.04 -12.31
C PRO A 352 -9.65 -9.41 -12.87
N LYS A 353 -10.73 -9.22 -12.10
CA LYS A 353 -12.11 -9.44 -12.56
C LYS A 353 -12.66 -8.23 -13.32
N MET A 354 -12.00 -7.09 -13.26
CA MET A 354 -12.38 -5.89 -13.98
C MET A 354 -12.07 -6.06 -15.47
N PRO A 355 -13.02 -5.80 -16.38
CA PRO A 355 -12.75 -5.88 -17.81
C PRO A 355 -11.73 -4.80 -18.22
N PRO A 356 -10.87 -5.08 -19.23
CA PRO A 356 -10.00 -4.08 -19.82
C PRO A 356 -10.74 -2.84 -20.29
N PHE A 357 -10.08 -1.69 -20.23
CA PHE A 357 -10.66 -0.41 -20.64
C PHE A 357 -9.64 0.44 -21.39
N GLU A 358 -10.15 1.40 -22.18
CA GLU A 358 -9.34 2.35 -22.92
C GLU A 358 -9.04 3.58 -22.06
N THR A 359 -7.82 4.08 -22.14
CA THR A 359 -7.37 5.24 -21.38
C THR A 359 -6.26 5.98 -22.11
N VAL A 360 -5.81 7.09 -21.52
CA VAL A 360 -4.67 7.87 -21.99
C VAL A 360 -3.61 7.88 -20.90
N LEU A 361 -2.37 7.58 -21.25
CA LEU A 361 -1.21 7.70 -20.37
C LEU A 361 -0.46 8.99 -20.65
N LEU A 362 0.04 9.65 -19.61
CA LEU A 362 0.95 10.79 -19.71
C LEU A 362 2.40 10.31 -19.62
N LEU A 363 3.08 10.23 -20.76
CA LEU A 363 4.38 9.58 -20.88
C LEU A 363 5.50 10.37 -20.19
N ASP A 364 5.42 11.70 -20.13
CA ASP A 364 6.41 12.55 -19.44
C ASP A 364 6.56 12.19 -17.94
N THR A 365 5.55 11.57 -17.35
CA THR A 365 5.62 11.13 -15.94
C THR A 365 6.45 9.88 -15.72
N ILE A 366 6.71 9.10 -16.78
CA ILE A 366 7.50 7.87 -16.70
C ILE A 366 8.93 8.20 -16.25
N GLU A 367 9.57 9.18 -16.88
CA GLU A 367 10.98 9.53 -16.63
C GLU A 367 11.18 10.61 -15.56
N ALA A 368 10.11 11.29 -15.13
CA ALA A 368 10.19 12.33 -14.10
C ALA A 368 10.84 11.79 -12.80
N GLU A 369 11.72 12.56 -12.14
CA GLU A 369 12.29 12.15 -10.84
C GLU A 369 11.34 12.46 -9.66
N THR A 370 10.30 13.25 -9.91
CA THR A 370 9.24 13.54 -8.93
C THR A 370 8.28 12.35 -8.77
N PRO A 371 7.55 12.25 -7.63
CA PRO A 371 6.61 11.16 -7.40
C PRO A 371 5.50 11.06 -8.45
N SER A 372 5.10 12.21 -9.00
CA SER A 372 4.06 12.45 -10.00
C SER A 372 4.39 13.72 -10.79
N LEU A 373 3.55 14.14 -11.74
CA LEU A 373 3.77 15.35 -12.54
C LEU A 373 4.01 16.58 -11.65
N PRO A 374 5.10 17.34 -11.85
CA PRO A 374 5.37 18.56 -11.08
C PRO A 374 4.21 19.56 -11.11
N TYR A 375 4.11 20.40 -10.08
CA TYR A 375 3.03 21.40 -9.97
C TYR A 375 3.04 22.40 -11.14
N GLU A 376 4.23 22.86 -11.53
CA GLU A 376 4.41 23.78 -12.65
C GLU A 376 3.92 23.18 -13.96
N ASP A 377 4.32 21.94 -14.25
CA ASP A 377 3.86 21.20 -15.44
C ASP A 377 2.36 20.89 -15.39
N SER A 378 1.81 20.57 -14.22
CA SER A 378 0.37 20.36 -14.06
C SER A 378 -0.42 21.65 -14.33
N ASN A 379 0.12 22.81 -13.96
CA ASN A 379 -0.48 24.11 -14.28
C ASN A 379 -0.32 24.45 -15.76
N ARG A 380 0.84 24.16 -16.35
CA ARG A 380 1.08 24.34 -17.78
C ARG A 380 0.07 23.53 -18.60
N LEU A 381 -0.10 22.25 -18.28
CA LEU A 381 -1.08 21.38 -18.93
C LEU A 381 -2.51 21.94 -18.80
N TYR A 382 -2.88 22.43 -17.60
CA TYR A 382 -4.19 23.08 -17.41
C TYR A 382 -4.38 24.30 -18.30
N GLN A 383 -3.37 25.19 -18.37
CA GLN A 383 -3.42 26.41 -19.17
C GLN A 383 -3.46 26.12 -20.67
N GLU A 384 -2.68 25.15 -21.14
CA GLU A 384 -2.69 24.76 -22.56
C GLU A 384 -4.02 24.12 -22.96
N VAL A 385 -4.57 23.20 -22.15
CA VAL A 385 -5.91 22.63 -22.39
C VAL A 385 -7.00 23.70 -22.31
N GLN A 386 -6.83 24.74 -21.48
CA GLN A 386 -7.78 25.85 -21.41
C GLN A 386 -7.88 26.63 -22.74
N LYS A 387 -6.80 26.67 -23.53
CA LYS A 387 -6.77 27.39 -24.82
C LYS A 387 -7.77 26.81 -25.83
N ASP A 388 -8.00 25.50 -25.80
CA ASP A 388 -8.97 24.81 -26.67
C ASP A 388 -10.41 25.31 -26.46
N TYR A 389 -10.68 25.94 -25.32
CA TYR A 389 -12.01 26.35 -24.91
C TYR A 389 -12.12 27.88 -24.71
N LEU A 390 -11.22 28.68 -25.29
CA LEU A 390 -11.27 30.15 -25.20
C LEU A 390 -12.55 30.76 -25.76
N ASN A 391 -13.15 30.12 -26.75
CA ASN A 391 -14.40 30.57 -27.38
C ASN A 391 -15.64 30.32 -26.50
N GLU A 392 -15.50 29.66 -25.35
CA GLU A 392 -16.60 29.44 -24.41
C GLU A 392 -16.83 30.68 -23.54
N SER A 393 -17.99 31.32 -23.70
CA SER A 393 -18.33 32.58 -23.02
C SER A 393 -18.45 32.45 -21.49
N SER A 394 -18.77 31.26 -21.00
CA SER A 394 -18.88 30.99 -19.57
C SER A 394 -17.60 30.36 -19.03
N LYS A 395 -16.89 31.07 -18.14
CA LYS A 395 -15.74 30.51 -17.39
C LYS A 395 -16.06 29.20 -16.70
N TYR A 396 -17.31 29.05 -16.24
CA TYR A 396 -17.79 27.81 -15.64
C TYR A 396 -17.87 26.66 -16.66
N LYS A 397 -18.49 26.89 -17.83
CA LYS A 397 -18.54 25.87 -18.89
C LYS A 397 -17.14 25.54 -19.44
N GLN A 398 -16.25 26.55 -19.51
CA GLN A 398 -14.86 26.35 -19.89
C GLN A 398 -14.16 25.39 -18.92
N PHE A 399 -14.29 25.64 -17.62
CA PHE A 399 -13.76 24.75 -16.57
C PHE A 399 -14.29 23.32 -16.68
N LEU A 400 -15.61 23.15 -16.90
CA LEU A 400 -16.21 21.82 -17.10
C LEU A 400 -15.60 21.10 -18.30
N LYS A 401 -15.43 21.80 -19.42
CA LYS A 401 -14.84 21.22 -20.64
C LYS A 401 -13.41 20.75 -20.39
N ILE A 402 -12.59 21.55 -19.71
CA ILE A 402 -11.23 21.15 -19.28
C ILE A 402 -11.29 19.91 -18.39
N LYS A 403 -12.19 19.88 -17.40
CA LYS A 403 -12.35 18.71 -16.51
C LYS A 403 -12.85 17.47 -17.22
N SER A 404 -13.51 17.61 -18.36
CA SER A 404 -13.92 16.48 -19.22
C SER A 404 -12.89 16.10 -20.29
N ASN A 405 -11.82 16.87 -20.45
CA ASN A 405 -10.80 16.60 -21.47
C ASN A 405 -10.02 15.34 -21.12
N LYS A 406 -9.94 14.39 -22.07
CA LYS A 406 -9.32 13.09 -21.84
C LYS A 406 -7.80 13.15 -21.61
N TYR A 407 -7.10 14.09 -22.24
CA TYR A 407 -5.64 14.27 -22.07
C TYR A 407 -5.32 14.98 -20.76
N PHE A 408 -6.16 15.94 -20.34
CA PHE A 408 -6.05 16.53 -18.99
C PHE A 408 -6.23 15.48 -17.88
N ASN A 409 -7.09 14.49 -18.13
CA ASN A 409 -7.32 13.36 -17.23
C ASN A 409 -6.46 12.13 -17.54
N ALA A 410 -5.37 12.27 -18.31
CA ALA A 410 -4.46 11.16 -18.56
C ALA A 410 -3.91 10.57 -17.25
N LEU A 411 -3.73 9.25 -17.21
CA LEU A 411 -3.10 8.56 -16.11
C LEU A 411 -1.63 8.96 -16.05
N GLN A 412 -1.20 9.41 -14.87
CA GLN A 412 0.21 9.61 -14.58
C GLN A 412 0.77 8.27 -14.14
N VAL A 413 1.81 7.81 -14.80
CA VAL A 413 2.30 6.44 -14.68
C VAL A 413 3.82 6.38 -14.62
N LYS A 414 4.32 5.32 -14.00
CA LYS A 414 5.72 4.91 -14.01
C LYS A 414 5.79 3.41 -14.22
N PHE A 415 6.87 2.89 -14.79
CA PHE A 415 7.10 1.44 -14.80
C PHE A 415 7.11 0.87 -13.38
N SER A 416 6.58 -0.34 -13.23
CA SER A 416 6.40 -0.98 -11.91
C SER A 416 7.36 -2.14 -11.64
N TYR A 417 8.32 -2.43 -12.53
CA TYR A 417 9.31 -3.49 -12.33
C TYR A 417 10.23 -3.18 -11.13
N ALA A 418 10.66 -1.92 -11.04
CA ALA A 418 11.36 -1.34 -9.91
C ALA A 418 10.58 -0.18 -9.31
N ILE A 419 10.43 -0.18 -7.99
CA ILE A 419 9.66 0.81 -7.23
C ILE A 419 10.45 1.29 -6.02
N THR A 420 10.09 2.47 -5.52
CA THR A 420 10.65 2.96 -4.25
C THR A 420 10.05 2.20 -3.08
N CYS A 421 10.81 2.03 -1.99
CA CYS A 421 10.31 1.33 -0.80
C CYS A 421 8.99 1.92 -0.25
N HIS A 422 8.82 3.24 -0.25
CA HIS A 422 7.56 3.88 0.12
C HIS A 422 6.37 3.41 -0.74
N LYS A 423 6.56 3.25 -2.05
CA LYS A 423 5.54 2.72 -2.97
C LYS A 423 5.37 1.19 -2.88
N SER A 424 6.23 0.52 -2.13
CA SER A 424 6.12 -0.92 -1.85
C SER A 424 5.29 -1.24 -0.61
N GLN A 425 5.00 -0.25 0.25
CA GLN A 425 4.25 -0.44 1.50
C GLN A 425 2.87 -1.07 1.25
N GLY A 426 2.51 -2.02 2.10
CA GLY A 426 1.29 -2.81 1.93
C GLY A 426 1.33 -3.83 0.78
N GLY A 427 2.41 -3.86 -0.02
CA GLY A 427 2.68 -4.91 -0.99
C GLY A 427 3.39 -6.10 -0.39
N GLN A 428 3.23 -7.25 -1.05
CA GLN A 428 3.99 -8.46 -0.77
C GLN A 428 4.21 -9.16 -2.11
N TRP A 429 5.41 -9.71 -2.30
CA TRP A 429 5.81 -10.42 -3.52
C TRP A 429 6.47 -11.73 -3.11
N HIS A 430 6.33 -12.75 -3.96
CA HIS A 430 7.10 -13.97 -3.79
C HIS A 430 8.60 -13.67 -3.70
N THR A 431 9.12 -12.91 -4.67
CA THR A 431 10.54 -12.59 -4.80
C THR A 431 10.77 -11.07 -4.74
N VAL A 432 11.69 -10.63 -3.89
CA VAL A 432 12.08 -9.21 -3.80
C VAL A 432 13.57 -9.07 -4.01
N PHE A 433 13.96 -8.07 -4.78
CA PHE A 433 15.34 -7.62 -4.92
C PHE A 433 15.48 -6.27 -4.22
N ILE A 434 16.49 -6.11 -3.37
CA ILE A 434 16.79 -4.85 -2.70
C ILE A 434 18.17 -4.39 -3.16
N GLU A 435 18.23 -3.19 -3.74
CA GLU A 435 19.51 -2.54 -4.03
C GLU A 435 20.06 -1.86 -2.77
N GLN A 436 21.36 -2.04 -2.48
CA GLN A 436 22.02 -1.22 -1.48
C GLN A 436 22.03 0.25 -1.90
N PRO A 437 21.39 1.16 -1.15
CA PRO A 437 21.42 2.56 -1.49
C PRO A 437 22.75 3.22 -1.14
N TYR A 438 23.06 4.33 -1.79
CA TYR A 438 24.13 5.21 -1.36
C TYR A 438 23.79 5.86 -0.01
N LEU A 439 24.66 5.68 0.98
CA LEU A 439 24.52 6.14 2.37
C LEU A 439 25.69 7.07 2.73
N PRO A 440 25.66 8.35 2.34
CA PRO A 440 26.77 9.28 2.60
C PRO A 440 26.99 9.55 4.09
N ASN A 441 25.94 9.44 4.90
CA ASN A 441 25.96 9.71 6.34
C ASN A 441 25.99 8.42 7.20
N GLY A 442 26.26 7.26 6.57
CA GLY A 442 26.19 5.98 7.26
C GLY A 442 24.77 5.44 7.46
N ILE A 443 24.66 4.43 8.32
CA ILE A 443 23.41 3.75 8.69
C ILE A 443 22.71 4.59 9.77
N ASP A 444 21.48 5.02 9.50
CA ASP A 444 20.65 5.72 10.47
C ASP A 444 19.34 4.98 10.74
N LYS A 445 18.56 5.49 11.69
CA LYS A 445 17.25 4.95 12.05
C LYS A 445 16.30 4.86 10.86
N ASP A 446 16.29 5.87 9.99
CA ASP A 446 15.37 5.95 8.86
C ASP A 446 15.74 4.94 7.77
N TYR A 447 17.04 4.73 7.55
CA TYR A 447 17.55 3.68 6.69
C TYR A 447 17.22 2.29 7.22
N LEU A 448 17.37 2.02 8.52
CA LEU A 448 17.00 0.71 9.07
C LEU A 448 15.49 0.45 8.99
N ARG A 449 14.64 1.48 9.18
CA ARG A 449 13.19 1.38 8.92
C ARG A 449 12.88 1.13 7.45
N TRP A 450 13.59 1.81 6.55
CA TRP A 450 13.50 1.59 5.11
C TRP A 450 13.89 0.15 4.75
N LEU A 451 15.00 -0.35 5.30
CA LEU A 451 15.51 -1.68 5.03
C LEU A 451 14.58 -2.75 5.61
N TYR A 452 14.11 -2.59 6.84
CA TYR A 452 13.10 -3.46 7.45
C TYR A 452 11.82 -3.51 6.60
N THR A 453 11.34 -2.35 6.14
CA THR A 453 10.15 -2.29 5.29
C THR A 453 10.38 -3.05 3.98
N ALA A 454 11.53 -2.86 3.34
CA ALA A 454 11.90 -3.52 2.09
C ALA A 454 12.06 -5.04 2.27
N VAL A 455 12.79 -5.50 3.29
CA VAL A 455 13.00 -6.93 3.61
C VAL A 455 11.67 -7.63 3.84
N THR A 456 10.76 -7.00 4.60
CA THR A 456 9.45 -7.58 4.93
C THR A 456 8.44 -7.58 3.78
N ARG A 457 8.81 -7.08 2.59
CA ARG A 457 8.00 -7.25 1.38
C ARG A 457 8.16 -8.63 0.74
N ALA A 458 9.25 -9.33 1.03
CA ALA A 458 9.55 -10.66 0.49
C ALA A 458 8.77 -11.74 1.23
N GLN A 459 8.05 -12.59 0.49
CA GLN A 459 7.34 -13.74 1.07
C GLN A 459 8.17 -15.02 1.06
N LYS A 460 9.00 -15.24 0.03
CA LYS A 460 9.71 -16.51 -0.19
C LYS A 460 11.17 -16.36 -0.55
N LYS A 461 11.55 -15.30 -1.26
CA LYS A 461 12.93 -15.09 -1.70
C LYS A 461 13.30 -13.60 -1.65
N LEU A 462 14.47 -13.32 -1.09
CA LEU A 462 15.06 -12.00 -1.00
C LEU A 462 16.45 -12.02 -1.62
N TYR A 463 16.70 -11.14 -2.58
CA TYR A 463 18.01 -10.91 -3.16
C TYR A 463 18.54 -9.54 -2.74
N LEU A 464 19.77 -9.50 -2.25
CA LEU A 464 20.48 -8.29 -1.85
C LEU A 464 21.49 -7.91 -2.94
N ILE A 465 21.19 -6.86 -3.70
CA ILE A 465 21.99 -6.41 -4.84
C ILE A 465 23.02 -5.38 -4.39
N GLY A 466 24.30 -5.67 -4.64
CA GLY A 466 25.38 -4.70 -4.49
C GLY A 466 25.71 -4.32 -3.05
N PHE A 467 25.18 -5.05 -2.07
CA PHE A 467 25.57 -4.89 -0.67
C PHE A 467 27.06 -5.24 -0.49
N LYS A 468 27.80 -4.35 0.19
CA LYS A 468 29.21 -4.53 0.54
C LYS A 468 29.42 -5.61 1.60
N GLU A 469 30.64 -6.16 1.67
CA GLU A 469 31.00 -7.24 2.62
C GLU A 469 30.75 -6.86 4.09
N ASP A 470 30.94 -5.59 4.45
CA ASP A 470 30.77 -5.09 5.82
C ASP A 470 29.30 -5.13 6.31
N PHE A 471 28.34 -5.34 5.41
CA PHE A 471 26.93 -5.56 5.74
C PHE A 471 26.60 -7.00 6.14
N PHE A 472 27.58 -7.91 6.24
CA PHE A 472 27.35 -9.32 6.54
C PHE A 472 28.13 -9.78 7.78
N GLU A 473 27.56 -10.75 8.50
CA GLU A 473 28.31 -11.51 9.51
C GLU A 473 29.42 -12.31 8.85
N GLU A 474 30.51 -12.53 9.59
CA GLU A 474 31.68 -13.27 9.10
C GLU A 474 31.43 -14.78 8.96
#